data_AF-A0A6H1TXT3-F1
#
_entry.id   AF-A0A6H1TXT3-F1
#
_cell.length_a   1.000
_cell.length_b   1.000
_cell.length_c   1.000
_cell.angle_alpha   90.00
_cell.angle_beta   90.00
_cell.angle_gamma   90.00
#
_symmetry.space_group_name_H-M   'P 1'
#
loop_
_entity.id
_entity.type
_entity.pdbx_description
1 polymer ?
#
loop_
_entity_poly.entity_id
_entity_poly.type
_entity_poly.pdbx_seq_one_letter_code
_entity_poly.pdbx_strand_id
1 'polypeptide(L)'
;MKFLAIVIEIFLASTISTPVLGQISPDSIPFQEFAVEQIYRDAPSPVDLDSDPSARQFRRIIEPAATVGPNFAGRYTIVSWGCGTACQEIAIVDAETGQVYLQPIRSEVGIQFQLESRLLVVNPPQNIRNLYGAIAPQGLATRYYLWDNNRLQEIHPSKLDR
;
A
#
# COMPACT_ATOMS: atom_id res chain seq x y z
N MET A 1 -59.72 -36.73 25.43
CA MET A 1 -58.97 -37.30 24.29
C MET A 1 -58.52 -36.16 23.40
N LYS A 2 -57.23 -36.12 23.09
CA LYS A 2 -56.50 -35.07 22.37
C LYS A 2 -56.94 -35.02 20.90
N PHE A 3 -57.16 -33.82 20.36
CA PHE A 3 -57.04 -33.56 18.93
C PHE A 3 -56.07 -32.40 18.73
N LEU A 4 -54.95 -32.72 18.09
CA LEU A 4 -53.88 -31.81 17.67
C LEU A 4 -53.63 -32.09 16.18
N ALA A 5 -53.76 -31.08 15.32
CA ALA A 5 -53.21 -31.06 13.96
C ALA A 5 -53.21 -29.57 13.50
N ILE A 6 -52.11 -28.84 13.74
CA ILE A 6 -50.99 -28.58 12.81
C ILE A 6 -51.40 -27.61 11.68
N VAL A 7 -51.08 -26.33 11.88
CA VAL A 7 -51.02 -25.31 10.83
C VAL A 7 -49.58 -25.33 10.29
N ILE A 8 -49.41 -25.64 9.01
CA ILE A 8 -48.11 -25.64 8.33
C ILE A 8 -47.91 -24.25 7.73
N GLU A 9 -47.07 -23.43 8.36
CA GLU A 9 -46.57 -22.21 7.72
C GLU A 9 -45.32 -22.55 6.90
N ILE A 10 -45.44 -22.37 5.59
CA ILE A 10 -44.34 -22.48 4.64
C ILE A 10 -43.54 -21.18 4.72
N PHE A 11 -42.43 -21.19 5.47
CA PHE A 11 -41.43 -20.13 5.40
C PHE A 11 -40.65 -20.25 4.10
N LEU A 12 -40.92 -19.35 3.15
CA LEU A 12 -40.07 -19.10 1.99
C LEU A 12 -38.71 -18.55 2.49
N ALA A 13 -37.69 -19.41 2.51
CA ALA A 13 -36.33 -19.01 2.85
C ALA A 13 -35.75 -18.14 1.72
N SER A 14 -35.88 -16.82 1.83
CA SER A 14 -35.12 -15.86 1.02
C SER A 14 -33.67 -15.86 1.49
N THR A 15 -32.80 -16.53 0.75
CA THR A 15 -31.34 -16.50 0.98
C THR A 15 -30.81 -15.13 0.58
N ILE A 16 -30.66 -14.23 1.55
CA ILE A 16 -29.86 -13.01 1.37
C ILE A 16 -28.40 -13.48 1.31
N SER A 17 -27.83 -13.56 0.11
CA SER A 17 -26.38 -13.77 -0.04
C SER A 17 -25.67 -12.57 0.56
N THR A 18 -25.19 -12.72 1.79
CA THR A 18 -24.23 -11.76 2.36
C THR A 18 -23.00 -11.73 1.45
N PRO A 19 -22.56 -10.57 0.98
CA PRO A 19 -21.29 -10.50 0.27
C PRO A 19 -20.21 -10.98 1.23
N VAL A 20 -19.48 -12.03 0.85
CA VAL A 20 -18.27 -12.45 1.53
C VAL A 20 -17.25 -11.33 1.32
N LEU A 21 -17.10 -10.47 2.33
CA LEU A 21 -15.93 -9.60 2.43
C LEU A 21 -14.69 -10.50 2.39
N GLY A 22 -13.76 -10.14 1.50
CA GLY A 22 -12.61 -10.96 1.13
C GLY A 22 -11.86 -11.51 2.33
N GLN A 23 -11.42 -12.76 2.21
CA GLN A 23 -10.60 -13.46 3.21
C GLN A 23 -9.35 -12.60 3.49
N ILE A 24 -9.32 -11.96 4.66
CA ILE A 24 -8.13 -11.27 5.17
C ILE A 24 -7.11 -12.38 5.44
N SER A 25 -6.01 -12.41 4.68
CA SER A 25 -4.86 -13.21 5.06
C SER A 25 -4.43 -12.70 6.44
N PRO A 26 -4.31 -13.56 7.47
CA PRO A 26 -4.07 -13.13 8.85
C PRO A 26 -2.79 -12.28 9.01
N ASP A 27 -1.89 -12.31 8.02
CA ASP A 27 -0.63 -11.56 8.01
C ASP A 27 -0.66 -10.25 7.18
N SER A 28 -1.78 -9.83 6.60
CA SER A 28 -1.83 -8.62 5.75
C SER A 28 -2.71 -7.51 6.33
N ILE A 29 -2.13 -6.31 6.52
CA ILE A 29 -2.89 -5.12 6.93
C ILE A 29 -3.64 -4.53 5.72
N PRO A 30 -4.98 -4.31 5.79
CA PRO A 30 -5.73 -3.72 4.69
C PRO A 30 -5.41 -2.24 4.48
N PHE A 31 -5.31 -1.81 3.22
CA PHE A 31 -5.02 -0.41 2.88
C PHE A 31 -6.08 0.59 3.39
N GLN A 32 -7.33 0.14 3.52
CA GLN A 32 -8.48 0.94 3.97
C GLN A 32 -8.35 1.40 5.43
N GLU A 33 -7.58 0.70 6.25
CA GLU A 33 -7.30 1.11 7.64
C GLU A 33 -6.49 2.41 7.70
N PHE A 34 -5.76 2.72 6.63
CA PHE A 34 -4.94 3.93 6.51
C PHE A 34 -5.39 4.78 5.32
N ALA A 35 -6.70 4.86 5.11
CA ALA A 35 -7.27 5.68 4.05
C ALA A 35 -6.94 7.17 4.25
N VAL A 36 -6.76 7.89 3.15
CA VAL A 36 -6.67 9.36 3.14
C VAL A 36 -8.02 9.98 2.84
N GLU A 37 -8.29 11.15 3.42
CA GLU A 37 -9.57 11.85 3.24
C GLU A 37 -9.64 12.65 1.92
N GLN A 38 -8.48 13.03 1.38
CA GLN A 38 -8.38 13.93 0.24
C GLN A 38 -7.38 13.40 -0.78
N ILE A 39 -7.70 13.64 -2.06
CA ILE A 39 -6.84 13.34 -3.19
C ILE A 39 -6.54 14.67 -3.88
N TYR A 40 -5.26 14.95 -4.09
CA TYR A 40 -4.78 16.08 -4.88
C TYR A 40 -5.13 15.85 -6.36
N ARG A 41 -5.78 16.85 -6.98
CA ARG A 41 -6.33 16.74 -8.35
C ARG A 41 -5.81 17.77 -9.32
N ASP A 42 -5.04 18.75 -8.85
CA ASP A 42 -4.45 19.75 -9.71
C ASP A 42 -3.26 19.17 -10.49
N ALA A 43 -2.77 19.93 -11.47
CA ALA A 43 -1.56 19.56 -12.17
C ALA A 43 -0.39 19.44 -11.17
N PRO A 44 0.47 18.40 -11.28
CA PRO A 44 1.65 18.29 -10.43
C PRO A 44 2.59 19.48 -10.63
N SER A 45 3.12 20.01 -9.53
CA SER A 45 4.17 21.01 -9.55
C SER A 45 5.46 20.46 -10.16
N PRO A 46 6.29 21.30 -10.81
CA PRO A 46 7.62 20.89 -11.25
C PRO A 46 8.45 20.32 -10.10
N VAL A 47 9.22 19.27 -10.36
CA VAL A 47 10.05 18.63 -9.34
C VAL A 47 11.12 19.58 -8.82
N ASP A 48 11.18 19.74 -7.50
CA ASP A 48 12.23 20.47 -6.79
C ASP A 48 13.40 19.51 -6.50
N LEU A 49 14.36 19.45 -7.41
CA LEU A 49 15.55 18.60 -7.27
C LEU A 49 16.54 19.09 -6.19
N ASP A 50 16.34 20.27 -5.59
CA ASP A 50 17.18 20.79 -4.51
C ASP A 50 16.63 20.46 -3.11
N SER A 51 15.36 20.00 -3.04
CA SER A 51 14.73 19.58 -1.78
C SER A 51 15.34 18.34 -1.14
N ASP A 52 16.06 17.51 -1.92
CA ASP A 52 16.83 16.36 -1.43
C ASP A 52 18.20 16.30 -2.13
N PRO A 53 19.33 16.19 -1.39
CA PRO A 53 20.67 16.17 -1.97
C PRO A 53 20.91 15.10 -3.04
N SER A 54 20.17 13.98 -2.98
CA SER A 54 20.31 12.86 -3.90
C SER A 54 19.35 12.92 -5.09
N ALA A 55 18.33 13.80 -5.09
CA ALA A 55 17.33 13.85 -6.15
C ALA A 55 17.94 14.12 -7.54
N ARG A 56 18.93 15.01 -7.63
CA ARG A 56 19.62 15.35 -8.90
C ARG A 56 20.25 14.13 -9.59
N GLN A 57 20.73 13.14 -8.82
CA GLN A 57 21.31 11.90 -9.36
C GLN A 57 20.28 11.07 -10.14
N PHE A 58 19.02 11.11 -9.72
CA PHE A 58 17.94 10.29 -10.25
C PHE A 58 16.91 11.10 -11.06
N ARG A 59 17.20 12.36 -11.41
CA ARG A 59 16.28 13.27 -12.12
C ARG A 59 15.59 12.66 -13.34
N ARG A 60 16.32 11.88 -14.14
CA ARG A 60 15.80 11.25 -15.37
C ARG A 60 14.75 10.17 -15.13
N ILE A 61 14.63 9.72 -13.88
CA ILE A 61 13.61 8.76 -13.43
C ILE A 61 12.51 9.50 -12.66
N ILE A 62 12.90 10.45 -11.79
CA ILE A 62 11.98 11.20 -10.94
C ILE A 62 11.08 12.15 -11.74
N GLU A 63 11.64 13.01 -12.60
CA GLU A 63 10.86 14.05 -13.30
C GLU A 63 9.75 13.47 -14.21
N PRO A 64 10.02 12.46 -15.06
CA PRO A 64 8.97 11.91 -15.90
C PRO A 64 7.88 11.19 -15.09
N ALA A 65 8.28 10.48 -14.02
CA ALA A 65 7.32 9.78 -13.16
C ALA A 65 6.42 10.74 -12.38
N ALA A 66 6.99 11.81 -11.81
CA ALA A 66 6.25 12.83 -11.07
C ALA A 66 5.22 13.57 -11.95
N THR A 67 5.52 13.76 -13.24
CA THR A 67 4.60 14.40 -14.19
C THR A 67 3.30 13.60 -14.41
N VAL A 68 3.30 12.29 -14.14
CA VAL A 68 2.09 11.44 -14.22
C VAL A 68 1.07 11.82 -13.14
N GLY A 69 1.56 12.29 -11.98
CA GLY A 69 0.74 12.70 -10.85
C GLY A 69 0.66 11.68 -9.71
N PRO A 70 -0.14 11.99 -8.67
CA PRO A 70 -0.22 11.17 -7.46
C PRO A 70 -0.65 9.73 -7.72
N ASN A 71 0.03 8.80 -7.08
CA ASN A 71 -0.33 7.38 -7.03
C ASN A 71 -0.30 6.81 -5.61
N PHE A 72 0.00 7.64 -4.60
CA PHE A 72 0.21 7.25 -3.22
C PHE A 72 -0.26 8.34 -2.24
N ALA A 73 -0.88 7.94 -1.13
CA ALA A 73 -1.23 8.83 0.00
C ALA A 73 -1.93 10.13 -0.41
N GLY A 74 -2.81 10.05 -1.42
CA GLY A 74 -3.67 11.12 -1.94
C GLY A 74 -2.94 12.20 -2.74
N ARG A 75 -1.67 12.45 -2.47
CA ARG A 75 -0.94 13.62 -2.96
C ARG A 75 0.43 13.29 -3.55
N TYR A 76 0.92 12.08 -3.35
CA TYR A 76 2.31 11.76 -3.60
C TYR A 76 2.47 10.80 -4.77
N THR A 77 3.60 10.92 -5.46
CA THR A 77 4.03 9.97 -6.48
C THR A 77 5.18 9.14 -5.91
N ILE A 78 4.98 7.84 -5.78
CA ILE A 78 6.07 6.89 -5.59
C ILE A 78 6.77 6.67 -6.91
N VAL A 79 8.09 6.83 -6.88
CA VAL A 79 9.01 6.54 -7.98
C VAL A 79 9.99 5.48 -7.51
N SER A 80 10.19 4.42 -8.29
CA SER A 80 11.11 3.33 -7.93
C SER A 80 12.14 3.05 -9.03
N TRP A 81 13.36 2.68 -8.65
CA TRP A 81 14.42 2.26 -9.58
C TRP A 81 15.27 1.14 -8.96
N GLY A 82 16.07 0.47 -9.79
CA GLY A 82 16.97 -0.59 -9.33
C GLY A 82 18.25 -0.05 -8.68
N CYS A 83 18.69 -0.66 -7.57
CA CYS A 83 19.95 -0.38 -6.87
C CYS A 83 21.01 -1.49 -7.04
N GLY A 84 20.72 -2.52 -7.84
CA GLY A 84 21.56 -3.70 -8.05
C GLY A 84 20.74 -4.97 -8.23
N THR A 85 21.37 -6.14 -8.06
CA THR A 85 20.70 -7.44 -8.19
C THR A 85 19.54 -7.57 -7.20
N ALA A 86 18.33 -7.72 -7.73
CA ALA A 86 17.09 -7.87 -6.96
C ALA A 86 16.89 -6.77 -5.89
N CYS A 87 17.35 -5.53 -6.13
CA CYS A 87 17.24 -4.42 -5.18
C CYS A 87 16.50 -3.27 -5.84
N GLN A 88 15.47 -2.72 -5.20
CA GLN A 88 14.86 -1.45 -5.60
C GLN A 88 14.89 -0.41 -4.48
N GLU A 89 15.14 0.84 -4.87
CA GLU A 89 15.07 2.05 -4.05
C GLU A 89 13.88 2.90 -4.52
N ILE A 90 13.44 3.82 -3.67
CA ILE A 90 12.34 4.73 -3.99
C ILE A 90 12.61 6.18 -3.63
N ALA A 91 11.90 7.07 -4.33
CA ALA A 91 11.61 8.42 -3.90
C ALA A 91 10.09 8.60 -3.80
N ILE A 92 9.68 9.52 -2.94
CA ILE A 92 8.31 10.00 -2.84
C ILE A 92 8.34 11.48 -3.24
N VAL A 93 7.53 11.85 -4.23
CA VAL A 93 7.42 13.23 -4.71
C VAL A 93 6.08 13.80 -4.29
N ASP A 94 6.08 14.95 -3.64
CA ASP A 94 4.86 15.69 -3.33
C ASP A 94 4.35 16.40 -4.59
N ALA A 95 3.16 16.03 -5.07
CA ALA A 95 2.64 16.61 -6.32
C ALA A 95 2.20 18.07 -6.16
N GLU A 96 1.91 18.54 -4.95
CA GLU A 96 1.52 19.93 -4.70
C GLU A 96 2.74 20.85 -4.71
N THR A 97 3.84 20.42 -4.11
CA THR A 97 5.02 21.28 -3.91
C THR A 97 6.20 20.95 -4.82
N GLY A 98 6.22 19.77 -5.42
CA GLY A 98 7.36 19.25 -6.18
C GLY A 98 8.49 18.69 -5.31
N GLN A 99 8.38 18.74 -3.98
CA GLN A 99 9.42 18.28 -3.06
C GLN A 99 9.65 16.78 -3.19
N VAL A 100 10.92 16.38 -3.17
CA VAL A 100 11.38 15.00 -3.30
C VAL A 100 11.86 14.52 -1.94
N TYR A 101 11.49 13.28 -1.60
CA TYR A 101 11.94 12.61 -0.39
C TYR A 101 12.52 11.25 -0.75
N LEU A 102 13.85 11.12 -0.81
CA LEU A 102 14.46 9.80 -0.90
C LEU A 102 14.32 9.10 0.44
N GLN A 103 13.86 7.85 0.40
CA GLN A 103 13.61 7.07 1.61
C GLN A 103 14.71 6.02 1.79
N PRO A 104 15.22 5.82 3.03
CA PRO A 104 16.26 4.82 3.32
C PRO A 104 15.65 3.40 3.41
N ILE A 105 14.77 3.06 2.46
CA ILE A 105 14.13 1.74 2.38
C ILE A 105 14.49 1.08 1.06
N ARG A 106 14.57 -0.25 1.11
CA ARG A 106 14.85 -1.08 -0.07
C ARG A 106 13.88 -2.24 -0.11
N SER A 107 13.42 -2.57 -1.31
CA SER A 107 12.71 -3.82 -1.56
C SER A 107 13.60 -4.78 -2.34
N GLU A 108 13.32 -6.07 -2.15
CA GLU A 108 13.92 -7.15 -2.91
C GLU A 108 12.93 -7.75 -3.92
N VAL A 109 11.66 -7.84 -3.51
CA VAL A 109 10.57 -8.40 -4.31
C VAL A 109 9.49 -7.36 -4.60
N GLY A 110 9.88 -6.09 -4.63
CA GLY A 110 9.01 -4.95 -4.95
C GLY A 110 8.24 -4.36 -3.77
N ILE A 111 7.34 -3.44 -4.09
CA ILE A 111 6.52 -2.68 -3.15
C ILE A 111 5.05 -2.70 -3.57
N GLN A 112 4.15 -2.46 -2.61
CA GLN A 112 2.71 -2.30 -2.85
C GLN A 112 2.20 -1.07 -2.12
N PHE A 113 1.40 -0.26 -2.81
CA PHE A 113 0.83 0.99 -2.33
C PHE A 113 -0.44 1.32 -3.12
N GLN A 114 -1.21 2.29 -2.64
CA GLN A 114 -2.44 2.76 -3.29
C GLN A 114 -2.55 4.28 -3.17
N LEU A 115 -3.23 4.92 -4.12
CA LEU A 115 -3.48 6.35 -4.08
C LEU A 115 -4.27 6.74 -2.83
N GLU A 116 -5.25 5.95 -2.45
CA GLU A 116 -6.18 6.24 -1.37
C GLU A 116 -5.63 5.88 0.02
N SER A 117 -4.37 5.44 0.12
CA SER A 117 -3.82 4.96 1.39
C SER A 117 -2.43 5.52 1.66
N ARG A 118 -2.16 5.84 2.93
CA ARG A 118 -0.82 6.20 3.41
C ARG A 118 0.05 4.98 3.77
N LEU A 119 -0.44 3.77 3.56
CA LEU A 119 0.30 2.53 3.78
C LEU A 119 1.19 2.18 2.59
N LEU A 120 2.46 1.92 2.85
CA LEU A 120 3.41 1.32 1.92
C LEU A 120 3.86 -0.03 2.45
N VAL A 121 3.78 -1.07 1.61
CA VAL A 121 4.24 -2.41 1.93
C VAL A 121 5.50 -2.70 1.12
N VAL A 122 6.59 -3.01 1.82
CA VAL A 122 7.86 -3.45 1.25
C VAL A 122 7.93 -4.96 1.32
N ASN A 123 8.35 -5.60 0.22
CA ASN A 123 8.36 -7.04 0.04
C ASN A 123 6.99 -7.69 0.34
N PRO A 124 5.94 -7.38 -0.43
CA PRO A 124 4.59 -7.89 -0.15
C PRO A 124 4.58 -9.42 0.00
N PRO A 125 3.82 -9.98 0.96
CA PRO A 125 3.84 -11.42 1.25
C PRO A 125 3.54 -12.28 0.01
N GLN A 126 2.67 -11.79 -0.88
CA GLN A 126 2.34 -12.49 -2.11
C GLN A 126 3.50 -12.50 -3.10
N ASN A 127 4.31 -11.44 -3.17
CA ASN A 127 5.49 -11.41 -4.04
C ASN A 127 6.57 -12.38 -3.52
N ILE A 128 6.75 -12.44 -2.19
CA ILE A 128 7.63 -13.44 -1.55
C ILE A 128 7.15 -14.85 -1.90
N ARG A 129 5.86 -15.14 -1.71
CA ARG A 129 5.27 -16.45 -1.98
C ARG A 129 5.37 -16.85 -3.46
N ASN A 130 5.14 -15.91 -4.37
CA ASN A 130 5.21 -16.16 -5.81
C ASN A 130 6.64 -16.54 -6.25
N LEU A 131 7.67 -15.97 -5.61
CA LEU A 131 9.06 -16.21 -5.99
C LEU A 131 9.70 -17.40 -5.25
N TYR A 132 9.40 -17.58 -3.97
CA TYR A 132 10.09 -18.55 -3.11
C TYR A 132 9.18 -19.68 -2.57
N GLY A 133 7.88 -19.64 -2.86
CA GLY A 133 6.92 -20.61 -2.34
C GLY A 133 6.72 -20.46 -0.83
N ALA A 134 6.81 -21.57 -0.09
CA ALA A 134 6.56 -21.59 1.36
C ALA A 134 7.75 -21.16 2.23
N ILE A 135 8.96 -21.08 1.65
CA ILE A 135 10.20 -20.84 2.40
C ILE A 135 10.92 -19.64 1.80
N ALA A 136 10.88 -18.50 2.49
CA ALA A 136 11.61 -17.30 2.08
C ALA A 136 13.10 -17.39 2.46
N PRO A 137 14.01 -16.76 1.69
CA PRO A 137 15.40 -16.57 2.08
C PRO A 137 15.53 -15.86 3.44
N GLN A 138 16.60 -16.17 4.16
CA GLN A 138 16.90 -15.49 5.42
C GLN A 138 17.11 -13.99 5.17
N GLY A 139 16.44 -13.15 5.96
CA GLY A 139 16.53 -11.69 5.84
C GLY A 139 15.46 -11.05 4.95
N LEU A 140 14.81 -11.83 4.07
CA LEU A 140 13.67 -11.36 3.29
C LEU A 140 12.41 -11.36 4.16
N ALA A 141 11.96 -10.17 4.54
CA ALA A 141 10.74 -9.98 5.33
C ALA A 141 9.86 -8.90 4.72
N THR A 142 8.54 -9.07 4.87
CA THR A 142 7.57 -8.00 4.63
C THR A 142 7.70 -6.94 5.71
N ARG A 143 7.72 -5.68 5.30
CA ARG A 143 7.72 -4.51 6.20
C ARG A 143 6.61 -3.56 5.81
N TYR A 144 5.98 -2.94 6.79
CA TYR A 144 4.86 -2.02 6.62
C TYR A 144 5.28 -0.64 7.08
N TYR A 145 4.95 0.39 6.30
CA TYR A 145 5.29 1.76 6.61
C TYR A 145 4.07 2.66 6.44
N LEU A 146 3.92 3.63 7.33
CA LEU A 146 2.99 4.74 7.14
C LEU A 146 3.76 5.96 6.67
N TRP A 147 3.23 6.60 5.64
CA TRP A 147 3.65 7.93 5.25
C TRP A 147 3.03 8.96 6.18
N ASP A 148 3.88 9.67 6.93
CA ASP A 148 3.47 10.71 7.86
C ASP A 148 4.63 11.67 8.11
N ASN A 149 4.34 12.97 8.19
CA ASN A 149 5.33 14.02 8.41
C ASN A 149 6.54 13.93 7.44
N ASN A 150 6.25 13.71 6.15
CA ASN A 150 7.24 13.61 5.06
C ASN A 150 8.28 12.50 5.22
N ARG A 151 7.94 11.44 5.97
CA ARG A 151 8.80 10.27 6.17
C ARG A 151 7.98 8.99 6.26
N LEU A 152 8.61 7.88 5.89
CA LEU A 152 8.07 6.55 6.15
C LEU A 152 8.40 6.12 7.59
N GLN A 153 7.36 5.77 8.34
CA GLN A 153 7.46 5.26 9.70
C GLN A 153 7.09 3.78 9.70
N GLU A 154 8.02 2.89 10.08
CA GLU A 154 7.75 1.45 10.13
C GLU A 154 6.71 1.14 11.22
N ILE A 155 5.72 0.32 10.86
CA ILE A 155 4.70 -0.20 11.77
C ILE A 155 4.78 -1.73 11.82
N HIS A 156 4.32 -2.29 12.92
CA HIS A 156 4.24 -3.74 13.10
C HIS A 156 2.79 -4.16 13.31
N PRO A 157 2.24 -5.10 12.51
CA PRO A 157 0.86 -5.56 12.63
C PRO A 157 0.48 -6.00 14.05
N SER A 158 1.40 -6.63 14.79
CA SER A 158 1.21 -7.09 16.17
C SER A 158 1.01 -5.97 17.21
N LYS A 159 1.06 -4.69 16.81
CA LYS A 159 0.86 -3.53 17.66
C LYS A 159 -0.39 -2.71 17.32
N LEU A 160 -1.18 -3.10 16.32
CA LEU A 160 -2.36 -2.35 15.87
C LEU A 160 -3.61 -2.59 16.75
N ASP A 161 -3.62 -3.65 17.57
CA ASP A 161 -4.74 -3.99 18.49
C ASP A 161 -4.61 -3.36 19.89
N ARG A 162 -4.00 -2.17 20.04
CA ARG A 162 -3.87 -1.47 21.33
C ARG A 162 -4.39 -0.05 21.33
#